data_AF-A0A925SNN1-F1
#
_entry.id   AF-A0A925SNN1-F1
#
_cell.length_a   1.000
_cell.length_b   1.000
_cell.length_c   1.000
_cell.angle_alpha   90.00
_cell.angle_beta   90.00
_cell.angle_gamma   90.00
#
_symmetry.space_group_name_H-M   'P 1'
#
loop_
_entity.id
_entity.type
_entity.pdbx_description
1 polymer ?
#
loop_
_entity_poly.entity_id
_entity_poly.type
_entity_poly.pdbx_seq_one_letter_code
_entity_poly.pdbx_strand_id
1 'polypeptide(L)' 'QHKGKRVSVVSTLSTNPPMVADELRRQADQFIDLAHLQEEIGRDPAERAQRE' A
#
# COMPACT_ATOMS: atom_id res chain seq x y z
N GLN A 1 -2.66 8.33 18.19
CA GLN A 1 -3.20 7.05 18.70
C GLN A 1 -2.08 6.35 19.49
N HIS A 2 -2.17 6.26 20.83
CA HIS A 2 -1.20 5.52 21.65
C HIS A 2 -1.92 4.65 22.69
N LYS A 3 -2.77 3.74 22.21
CA LYS A 3 -3.44 2.72 23.05
C LYS A 3 -2.70 1.37 23.04
N GLY A 4 -1.37 1.38 22.88
CA GLY A 4 -0.54 0.17 22.86
C GLY A 4 -0.76 -0.78 21.68
N LYS A 5 -1.46 -0.34 20.62
CA LYS A 5 -1.65 -1.13 19.40
C LYS A 5 -0.65 -0.70 18.34
N ARG A 6 0.10 -1.68 17.80
CA ARG A 6 0.98 -1.48 16.62
C ARG A 6 0.12 -1.40 15.37
N VAL A 7 0.32 -0.37 14.56
CA VAL A 7 -0.40 -0.14 13.29
C VAL A 7 0.59 -0.25 12.14
N SER A 8 0.29 -1.13 11.19
CA SER A 8 1.01 -1.24 9.93
C SER A 8 0.11 -0.80 8.78
N VAL A 9 0.58 0.12 7.96
CA VAL A 9 -0.14 0.61 6.77
C VAL A 9 0.52 0.04 5.53
N VAL A 10 -0.30 -0.54 4.64
CA VAL A 10 0.14 -1.07 3.34
C VAL A 10 -0.55 -0.28 2.24
N SER A 11 0.20 0.48 1.45
CA SER A 11 -0.31 1.31 0.34
C SER A 11 0.81 1.62 -0.65
N THR A 12 0.55 2.26 -1.80
CA THR A 12 1.61 2.64 -2.75
C THR A 12 1.82 4.14 -2.83
N LEU A 13 3.09 4.52 -3.04
CA LEU A 13 3.51 5.89 -3.36
C LEU A 13 3.75 6.10 -4.86
N SER A 14 3.75 5.01 -5.64
CA SER A 14 4.11 5.03 -7.06
C SER A 14 2.98 5.50 -7.99
N THR A 15 1.83 5.88 -7.45
CA THR A 15 0.71 6.46 -8.21
C THR A 15 0.71 7.98 -8.10
N ASN A 16 0.17 8.67 -9.11
CA ASN A 16 -0.12 10.10 -9.02
C ASN A 16 -1.65 10.31 -9.17
N PRO A 17 -2.36 10.73 -8.11
CA PRO A 17 -1.86 11.03 -6.77
C PRO A 17 -1.49 9.76 -5.96
N PRO A 18 -0.62 9.87 -4.94
CA PRO A 18 -0.34 8.75 -4.03
C PRO A 18 -1.62 8.23 -3.38
N MET A 19 -1.75 6.90 -3.27
CA MET A 19 -2.97 6.29 -2.71
C MET A 19 -3.06 6.39 -1.18
N VAL A 20 -1.96 6.75 -0.49
CA VAL A 20 -1.93 6.92 0.97
C VAL A 20 -2.09 8.39 1.35
N ALA A 21 -2.92 8.66 2.37
CA ALA A 21 -2.95 9.97 3.01
C ALA A 21 -1.65 10.22 3.79
N ASP A 22 -1.01 11.38 3.63
CA ASP A 22 0.28 11.72 4.27
C ASP A 22 0.26 11.51 5.80
N GLU A 23 -0.88 11.83 6.43
CA GLU A 23 -1.09 11.65 7.87
C GLU A 23 -1.06 10.17 8.30
N LEU A 24 -1.64 9.27 7.50
CA LEU A 24 -1.64 7.83 7.80
C LEU A 24 -0.24 7.23 7.71
N ARG A 25 0.56 7.69 6.74
CA ARG A 25 1.97 7.31 6.65
C ARG A 25 2.77 7.81 7.86
N ARG A 26 2.53 9.06 8.32
CA ARG A 26 3.25 9.66 9.46
C ARG A 26 2.88 9.05 10.81
N GLN A 27 1.63 8.62 10.97
CA GLN A 27 1.13 8.07 12.24
C GLN A 27 1.32 6.56 12.38
N ALA A 28 1.64 5.83 11.30
CA ALA A 28 1.84 4.39 11.35
C ALA A 28 3.18 4.03 11.98
N ASP A 29 3.21 2.96 12.80
CA ASP A 29 4.46 2.41 13.34
C ASP A 29 5.31 1.76 12.23
N GLN A 30 4.65 1.23 11.20
CA GLN A 30 5.28 0.62 10.04
C GLN A 30 4.52 0.96 8.76
N PHE A 31 5.26 1.24 7.68
CA PHE A 31 4.71 1.42 6.34
C PHE A 31 5.34 0.41 5.39
N ILE A 32 4.51 -0.26 4.58
CA ILE A 32 4.93 -1.20 3.54
C ILE A 32 4.41 -0.68 2.20
N ASP A 33 5.30 -0.50 1.22
CA ASP A 33 4.89 -0.16 -0.15
C ASP A 33 4.30 -1.40 -0.85
N LEU A 34 3.09 -1.28 -1.39
CA LEU A 34 2.47 -2.32 -2.22
C LEU A 34 3.35 -2.71 -3.42
N ALA A 35 4.15 -1.77 -3.96
CA ALA A 35 5.07 -2.07 -5.05
C ALA A 35 6.11 -3.15 -4.67
N HIS A 36 6.54 -3.19 -3.40
CA HIS A 36 7.47 -4.21 -2.91
C HIS A 36 6.82 -5.59 -2.75
N LEU A 37 5.50 -5.65 -2.58
CA LEU A 37 4.77 -6.91 -2.48
C LEU A 37 4.36 -7.45 -3.85
N GLN A 38 4.52 -6.68 -4.92
CA GLN A 38 4.04 -7.04 -6.25
C GLN A 38 4.60 -8.37 -6.75
N GLU A 39 5.83 -8.72 -6.41
CA GLU A 39 6.44 -10.00 -6.83
C GLU A 39 5.79 -11.21 -6.14
N GLU A 40 5.30 -11.03 -4.91
CA GLU A 40 4.74 -12.11 -4.09
C GLU A 40 3.22 -12.26 -4.25
N ILE A 41 2.50 -11.14 -4.42
CA ILE A 41 1.02 -11.12 -4.44
C ILE A 41 0.43 -10.52 -5.72
N GLY A 42 1.28 -10.08 -6.65
CA GLY A 42 0.84 -9.48 -7.89
C GLY A 42 0.17 -10.50 -8.81
N ARG A 43 -0.99 -10.11 -9.36
CA ARG A 43 -1.63 -10.90 -10.42
C ARG A 43 -0.81 -10.79 -11.70
N ASP A 44 -0.71 -11.90 -12.41
CA ASP A 44 -0.09 -11.94 -13.73
C ASP A 44 -0.76 -10.87 -14.62
N PRO A 45 0.01 -10.00 -15.28
CA PRO A 45 -0.53 -9.04 -16.25
C PRO A 45 -1.47 -9.67 -17.29
N ALA A 46 -1.25 -10.93 -17.68
CA ALA A 46 -2.09 -11.67 -18.61
C ALA A 46 -3.46 -12.07 -18.03
N GLU A 47 -3.57 -12.20 -16.70
CA GLU A 47 -4.83 -12.49 -15.99
C GLU A 47 -5.65 -11.23 -15.69
N ARG A 48 -5.12 -10.04 -15.97
CA ARG A 48 -5.86 -8.79 -15.77
C ARG A 48 -6.96 -8.71 -16.83
N ALA A 49 -8.21 -8.91 -16.41
CA ALA A 49 -9.38 -8.65 -17.24
C ALA A 49 -9.23 -7.27 -17.92
N GLN A 50 -9.44 -7.24 -19.23
CA GLN A 50 -9.38 -6.02 -20.03
C GLN A 50 -10.33 -5.00 -19.38
N ARG A 51 -9.77 -3.92 -18.85
CA ARG A 51 -10.58 -2.85 -18.26
C ARG A 51 -11.30 -2.16 -19.41
N GLU A 52 -12.63 -2.28 -19.43
CA GLU A 52 -13.52 -1.50 -20.30
C GLU A 52 -13.52 -0.01 -19.93
#